data_AF-A0A2T5LDB7-F1
#
_entry.id   AF-A0A2T5LDB7-F1
#
_cell.length_a   1.000
_cell.length_b   1.000
_cell.length_c   1.000
_cell.angle_alpha   90.00
_cell.angle_beta   90.00
_cell.angle_gamma   90.00
#
_symmetry.space_group_name_H-M   'P 1'
#
loop_
_entity.id
_entity.type
_entity.pdbx_description
1 polymer ?
#
loop_
_entity_poly.entity_id
_entity_poly.type
_entity_poly.pdbx_seq_one_letter_code
_entity_poly.pdbx_strand_id
1 'polypeptide(L)'
;MHRLAILFFTAVLGGAALVACQTSPQTAPAAPSKPTAGFVTDMKAFDAFIATKPTPEQFHVAYPDVMLVTPDMMTTREMRQNNSRYFPKMDPDGHIVGGSFM
;
A
#
# COMPACT_ATOMS: atom_id res chain seq x y z
N MET A 1 -23.52 12.56 -61.85
CA MET A 1 -24.01 13.83 -62.42
C MET A 1 -24.31 14.80 -61.28
N HIS A 2 -23.90 16.07 -61.42
CA HIS A 2 -24.12 17.24 -60.53
C HIS A 2 -23.24 17.32 -59.27
N ARG A 3 -22.09 18.01 -59.30
CA ARG A 3 -21.86 19.49 -59.17
C ARG A 3 -21.67 19.88 -57.69
N LEU A 4 -20.45 20.17 -57.21
CA LEU A 4 -19.68 21.42 -57.31
C LEU A 4 -20.05 22.44 -56.21
N ALA A 5 -19.16 22.60 -55.22
CA ALA A 5 -18.88 23.83 -54.43
C ALA A 5 -17.69 23.50 -53.50
N ILE A 6 -16.44 23.74 -53.88
CA ILE A 6 -15.70 25.01 -53.83
C ILE A 6 -15.49 25.53 -52.39
N LEU A 7 -14.25 25.32 -51.93
CA LEU A 7 -13.33 26.20 -51.19
C LEU A 7 -13.82 26.95 -49.95
N PHE A 8 -13.15 26.67 -48.81
CA PHE A 8 -12.54 27.65 -47.90
C PHE A 8 -11.53 26.85 -47.04
N PHE A 9 -10.23 26.80 -47.39
CA PHE A 9 -9.15 27.70 -46.97
C PHE A 9 -9.23 28.16 -45.50
N THR A 10 -8.08 28.03 -44.79
CA THR A 10 -7.78 28.40 -43.38
C THR A 10 -8.19 27.34 -42.34
N ALA A 11 -7.40 26.96 -41.33
CA ALA A 11 -6.17 27.51 -40.79
C ALA A 11 -5.34 26.40 -40.10
N VAL A 12 -4.02 26.60 -40.17
CA VAL A 12 -2.99 26.05 -39.28
C VAL A 12 -3.36 26.31 -37.81
N LEU A 13 -3.04 25.37 -36.89
CA LEU A 13 -2.25 25.59 -35.66
C LEU A 13 -2.65 24.66 -34.49
N GLY A 14 -1.64 24.05 -33.85
CA GLY A 14 -1.69 23.45 -32.51
C GLY A 14 -1.89 21.93 -32.51
N GLY A 15 -0.92 21.07 -32.16
CA GLY A 15 0.11 21.25 -31.14
C GLY A 15 -0.42 20.84 -29.77
N ALA A 16 -0.59 19.53 -29.52
CA ALA A 16 -0.62 18.95 -28.18
C ALA A 16 -0.44 17.42 -28.27
N ALA A 17 0.82 16.98 -28.31
CA ALA A 17 1.17 15.63 -27.88
C ALA A 17 0.86 15.54 -26.38
N LEU A 18 -0.32 15.03 -26.03
CA LEU A 18 -0.60 14.63 -24.66
C LEU A 18 0.13 13.31 -24.41
N VAL A 19 1.40 13.44 -24.01
CA VAL A 19 2.11 12.44 -23.23
C VAL A 19 1.23 12.17 -22.00
N ALA A 20 0.57 11.01 -22.00
CA ALA A 20 -0.07 10.51 -20.80
C ALA A 20 1.04 10.20 -19.79
N CYS A 21 1.33 11.16 -18.92
CA CYS A 21 2.03 10.91 -17.67
C CYS A 21 1.17 9.94 -16.87
N GLN A 22 1.52 8.66 -16.98
CA GLN A 22 1.24 7.62 -16.02
C GLN A 22 1.69 8.09 -14.63
N THR A 23 0.78 8.82 -13.98
CA THR A 23 0.80 9.06 -12.55
C THR A 23 0.44 7.74 -11.92
N SER A 24 1.44 6.88 -11.74
CA SER A 24 1.41 5.95 -10.61
C SER A 24 1.12 6.80 -9.38
N PRO A 25 0.09 6.53 -8.58
CA PRO A 25 -0.01 7.13 -7.27
C PRO A 25 1.22 6.66 -6.50
N GLN A 26 2.24 7.51 -6.49
CA GLN A 26 3.37 7.39 -5.62
C GLN A 26 2.78 7.67 -4.24
N THR A 27 2.34 6.59 -3.60
CA THR A 27 1.96 6.54 -2.20
C THR A 27 3.10 7.19 -1.44
N ALA A 28 2.92 8.46 -1.07
CA ALA A 28 3.83 9.12 -0.16
C ALA A 28 3.94 8.20 1.06
N PRO A 29 5.17 7.90 1.55
CA PRO A 29 5.33 7.12 2.76
C PRO A 29 4.44 7.75 3.82
N ALA A 30 3.44 7.00 4.30
CA ALA A 30 2.63 7.44 5.42
C ALA A 30 3.62 7.83 6.52
N ALA A 31 3.60 9.10 6.93
CA ALA A 31 4.47 9.58 7.99
C ALA A 31 4.36 8.60 9.17
N PRO A 32 5.48 8.17 9.75
CA PRO A 32 5.47 7.08 10.73
C PRO A 32 4.52 7.47 11.85
N SER A 33 3.39 6.76 11.93
CA SER A 33 2.50 6.83 13.07
C SER A 33 3.35 6.59 14.31
N LYS A 34 3.18 7.42 15.35
CA LYS A 34 3.93 7.31 16.61
C LYS A 34 4.03 5.83 17.00
N PRO A 35 5.24 5.30 17.29
CA PRO A 35 5.40 3.89 17.63
C PRO A 35 4.46 3.49 18.77
N THR A 36 3.71 2.42 18.56
CA THR A 36 2.83 1.86 19.58
C THR A 36 3.66 0.89 20.42
N ALA A 37 3.99 1.30 21.65
CA ALA A 37 4.71 0.46 22.59
C ALA A 37 3.80 -0.65 23.15
N GLY A 38 4.36 -1.83 23.40
CA GLY A 38 3.67 -2.99 23.93
C GLY A 38 2.91 -3.79 22.87
N PHE A 39 1.61 -3.95 23.07
CA PHE A 39 0.77 -4.75 22.19
C PHE A 39 -0.33 -3.91 21.53
N VAL A 40 -0.93 -4.44 20.47
CA VAL A 40 -1.96 -3.73 19.73
C VAL A 40 -3.23 -3.61 20.57
N THR A 41 -3.55 -2.39 20.95
CA THR A 41 -4.78 -2.03 21.69
C THR A 41 -5.82 -1.38 20.78
N ASP A 42 -5.39 -0.59 19.80
CA ASP A 42 -6.27 0.01 18.78
C ASP A 42 -6.25 -0.82 17.51
N MET A 43 -7.19 -1.77 17.41
CA MET A 43 -7.34 -2.64 16.24
C MET A 43 -7.69 -1.86 14.98
N LYS A 44 -8.43 -0.74 15.09
CA LYS A 44 -8.84 0.05 13.93
C LYS A 44 -7.65 0.78 13.31
N ALA A 45 -6.79 1.36 14.14
CA ALA A 45 -5.55 1.97 13.70
C ALA A 45 -4.60 0.93 13.09
N PHE A 46 -4.54 -0.27 13.70
CA PHE A 46 -3.76 -1.38 13.17
C PHE A 46 -4.25 -1.84 11.79
N ASP A 47 -5.56 -2.07 11.62
CA ASP A 47 -6.11 -2.48 10.32
C ASP A 47 -5.88 -1.41 9.25
N ALA A 48 -5.99 -0.12 9.60
CA ALA A 48 -5.67 0.98 8.70
C ALA A 48 -4.19 1.00 8.29
N PHE A 49 -3.28 0.68 9.21
CA PHE A 49 -1.86 0.54 8.94
C PHE A 49 -1.57 -0.66 8.02
N ILE A 50 -2.15 -1.84 8.30
CA ILE A 50 -1.97 -3.02 7.42
C ILE A 50 -2.54 -2.76 6.02
N ALA A 51 -3.62 -1.98 5.90
CA ALA A 51 -4.19 -1.61 4.61
C ALA A 51 -3.24 -0.76 3.73
N THR A 52 -2.21 -0.12 4.30
CA THR A 52 -1.16 0.57 3.53
C THR A 52 -0.14 -0.38 2.91
N LYS A 53 -0.27 -1.68 3.14
CA LYS A 53 0.65 -2.73 2.69
C LYS A 53 2.10 -2.51 3.13
N PRO A 54 2.37 -2.42 4.45
CA PRO A 54 3.69 -2.09 4.95
C PRO A 54 4.70 -3.21 4.68
N THR A 55 5.98 -2.85 4.58
CA THR A 55 7.08 -3.84 4.65
C THR A 55 7.27 -4.33 6.10
N PRO A 56 7.95 -5.46 6.33
CA PRO A 56 8.30 -5.91 7.68
C PRO A 56 9.10 -4.88 8.49
N GLU A 57 9.99 -4.12 7.84
CA GLU A 57 10.74 -3.06 8.50
C GLU A 57 9.83 -1.91 8.94
N GLN A 58 8.91 -1.48 8.08
CA GLN A 58 7.93 -0.44 8.42
C GLN A 58 7.02 -0.90 9.55
N PHE A 59 6.63 -2.18 9.55
CA PHE A 59 5.88 -2.78 10.65
C PHE A 59 6.64 -2.66 11.98
N HIS A 60 7.92 -3.03 12.00
CA HIS A 60 8.72 -2.98 13.23
C HIS A 60 8.95 -1.55 13.73
N VAL A 61 9.01 -0.56 12.84
CA VAL A 61 9.07 0.86 13.24
C VAL A 61 7.77 1.31 13.92
N ALA A 62 6.61 0.91 13.40
CA ALA A 62 5.31 1.31 13.92
C ALA A 62 4.88 0.51 15.17
N TYR A 63 5.23 -0.78 15.23
CA TYR A 63 4.85 -1.73 16.27
C TYR A 63 6.08 -2.53 16.73
N PRO A 64 7.05 -1.89 17.43
CA PRO A 64 8.34 -2.50 17.77
C PRO A 64 8.23 -3.72 18.69
N ASP A 65 7.23 -3.73 19.56
CA ASP A 65 7.02 -4.76 20.58
C ASP A 65 6.08 -5.89 20.12
N VAL A 66 5.49 -5.76 18.92
CA VAL A 66 4.63 -6.79 18.33
C VAL A 66 5.49 -7.74 17.52
N MET A 67 5.50 -9.02 17.88
CA MET A 67 6.26 -10.02 17.16
C MET A 67 5.57 -10.36 15.83
N LEU A 68 6.26 -10.06 14.73
CA LEU A 68 5.85 -10.46 13.38
C LEU A 68 6.35 -11.89 13.10
N VAL A 69 5.42 -12.84 13.04
CA VAL A 69 5.74 -14.27 12.90
C VAL A 69 5.71 -14.67 11.43
N THR A 70 6.85 -14.57 10.74
CA THR A 70 6.97 -14.98 9.34
C THR A 70 6.95 -16.51 9.17
N PRO A 71 6.57 -17.04 7.99
CA PRO A 71 6.49 -18.49 7.75
C PRO A 71 7.81 -19.24 7.99
N ASP A 72 8.93 -18.57 7.76
CA ASP A 72 10.30 -19.02 7.96
C ASP A 72 10.77 -18.99 9.42
N MET A 73 10.02 -18.34 10.32
CA MET A 73 10.36 -18.25 11.73
C MET A 73 9.90 -19.51 12.49
N MET A 74 10.86 -20.25 13.05
CA MET A 74 10.57 -21.32 14.00
C MET A 74 10.04 -20.71 15.30
N THR A 75 8.73 -20.85 15.56
CA THR A 75 8.11 -20.39 16.80
C THR A 75 7.42 -21.53 17.53
N THR A 76 7.39 -21.47 18.86
CA THR A 76 6.58 -22.36 19.67
C THR A 76 5.09 -22.02 19.50
N ARG A 77 4.22 -23.05 19.61
CA ARG A 77 2.75 -22.89 19.57
C ARG A 77 2.19 -22.33 20.88
N GLU A 78 2.82 -21.29 21.41
CA GLU A 78 2.34 -20.57 22.58
C GLU A 78 1.16 -19.67 22.21
N MET A 79 0.03 -19.88 22.88
CA MET A 79 -1.18 -19.09 22.73
C MET A 79 -1.03 -17.75 23.47
N ARG A 80 -1.18 -16.61 22.77
CA ARG A 80 -1.11 -15.28 23.40
C ARG A 80 -2.30 -14.41 23.00
N GLN A 81 -3.19 -14.17 23.95
CA GLN A 81 -4.44 -13.44 23.69
C GLN A 81 -4.33 -11.91 23.80
N ASN A 82 -3.12 -11.36 23.92
CA ASN A 82 -2.91 -9.93 24.13
C ASN A 82 -2.52 -9.17 22.85
N ASN A 83 -2.72 -9.72 21.65
CA ASN A 83 -2.32 -9.12 20.37
C ASN A 83 -0.83 -8.74 20.28
N SER A 84 0.06 -9.48 20.98
CA SER A 84 1.51 -9.27 20.89
C SER A 84 2.17 -10.08 19.76
N ARG A 85 1.41 -10.89 19.03
CA ARG A 85 1.90 -11.76 17.95
C ARG A 85 1.02 -11.64 16.71
N TYR A 86 1.59 -11.14 15.64
CA TYR A 86 0.90 -11.03 14.36
C TYR A 86 1.45 -12.06 13.37
N PHE A 87 0.56 -12.78 12.71
CA PHE A 87 0.88 -13.75 11.67
C PHE A 87 0.54 -13.14 10.31
N PRO A 88 1.51 -12.50 9.63
CA PRO A 88 1.25 -11.78 8.39
C PRO A 88 1.00 -12.73 7.22
N LYS A 89 0.10 -12.29 6.34
CA LYS A 89 0.03 -12.76 4.96
C LYS A 89 0.87 -11.81 4.11
N MET A 90 1.88 -12.35 3.44
CA MET A 90 2.76 -11.60 2.55
C MET A 90 2.29 -11.69 1.09
N ASP A 91 2.55 -10.66 0.31
CA ASP A 91 2.45 -10.68 -1.15
C ASP A 91 3.79 -11.12 -1.80
N PRO A 92 3.83 -11.45 -3.10
CA PRO A 92 5.06 -11.75 -3.83
C PRO A 92 6.18 -10.70 -3.70
N ASP A 93 5.84 -9.42 -3.58
CA ASP A 93 6.80 -8.32 -3.41
C ASP A 93 7.28 -8.15 -1.95
N GLY A 94 6.80 -8.98 -1.02
CA GLY A 94 7.20 -8.97 0.39
C GLY A 94 6.47 -7.95 1.27
N HIS A 95 5.36 -7.38 0.80
CA HIS A 95 4.51 -6.52 1.63
C HIS A 95 3.50 -7.32 2.44
N ILE A 96 3.18 -6.81 3.63
CA ILE A 96 2.14 -7.36 4.49
C ILE A 96 0.78 -6.94 3.92
N VAL A 97 -0.02 -7.89 3.42
CA VAL A 97 -1.35 -7.62 2.82
C VAL A 97 -2.51 -8.03 3.73
N GLY A 98 -2.21 -8.54 4.92
CA GLY A 98 -3.19 -9.00 5.90
C GLY A 98 -2.55 -9.93 6.91
N GLY A 99 -3.37 -10.66 7.66
CA GLY A 99 -2.89 -11.57 8.69
C GLY A 99 -3.86 -11.68 9.86
N SER A 100 -3.41 -12.28 10.96
CA SER A 100 -4.25 -12.45 12.16
C SER A 100 -3.40 -12.47 13.44
N PHE A 101 -4.01 -12.05 14.55
CA PHE A 101 -3.50 -12.31 15.90
C PHE A 101 -4.04 -13.68 16.36
N MET A 102 -3.22 -14.47 17.06
CA MET A 102 -3.60 -15.77 17.67
C MET A 102 -3.04 -15.91 19.07
#